data_AF-A0A1F5AC69-F1
#
_entry.id   AF-A0A1F5AC69-F1
#
_cell.length_a   1.000
_cell.length_b   1.000
_cell.length_c   1.000
_cell.angle_alpha   90.00
_cell.angle_beta   90.00
_cell.angle_gamma   90.00
#
_symmetry.space_group_name_H-M   'P 1'
#
loop_
_entity.id
_entity.type
_entity.pdbx_description
1 polymer ?
#
loop_
_entity_poly.entity_id
_entity_poly.type
_entity_poly.pdbx_seq_one_letter_code
_entity_poly.pdbx_strand_id
1 'polypeptide(L)'
;MGGYNTRVDYRGDSFIVQTQDKGLSAQYIESLIYKSGRLLASKRAFYTAFMDAPDAPSRIERMMEEQHKAILGQIVEGRYD
;
A
#
# COMPACT_ATOMS: atom_id res chain seq x y z
N MET A 1 14.57 -2.09 4.46
CA MET A 1 13.51 -2.12 3.43
C MET A 1 12.42 -1.16 3.88
N GLY A 2 12.22 -0.09 3.11
CA GLY A 2 11.30 0.98 3.48
C GLY A 2 9.87 0.63 3.09
N GLY A 3 8.93 0.91 3.97
CA GLY A 3 7.52 1.04 3.60
C GLY A 3 7.21 2.46 3.16
N TYR A 4 6.10 2.64 2.45
CA TYR A 4 5.57 3.96 2.15
C TYR A 4 4.64 4.43 3.27
N ASN A 5 4.71 5.72 3.61
CA ASN A 5 3.78 6.36 4.53
C ASN A 5 3.50 7.78 4.03
N THR A 6 2.25 8.06 3.67
CA THR A 6 1.86 9.35 3.12
C THR A 6 0.56 9.82 3.76
N ARG A 7 0.56 11.06 4.21
CA ARG A 7 -0.65 11.78 4.62
C ARG A 7 -1.21 12.54 3.42
N VAL A 8 -2.51 12.44 3.21
CA VAL A 8 -3.25 13.17 2.17
C VAL A 8 -4.47 13.82 2.82
N ASP A 9 -4.61 15.13 2.64
CA ASP A 9 -5.84 15.83 3.02
C ASP A 9 -6.70 16.00 1.77
N TYR A 10 -7.96 15.56 1.83
CA TYR A 10 -8.91 15.61 0.71
C TYR A 10 -10.31 15.92 1.22
N ARG A 11 -10.96 16.94 0.64
CA ARG A 11 -12.35 17.35 0.96
C ARG A 11 -12.66 17.56 2.46
N GLY A 12 -11.66 17.97 3.25
CA GLY A 12 -11.80 18.20 4.68
C GLY A 12 -11.53 16.97 5.56
N ASP A 13 -11.31 15.81 4.95
CA ASP A 13 -10.85 14.60 5.62
C ASP A 13 -9.34 14.44 5.51
N SER A 14 -8.74 13.84 6.55
CA SER A 14 -7.31 13.50 6.55
C SER A 14 -7.11 11.99 6.47
N PHE A 15 -6.37 11.57 5.45
CA PHE A 15 -6.04 10.19 5.20
C PHE A 15 -4.56 9.91 5.50
N ILE A 16 -4.28 8.71 5.99
CA ILE A 16 -2.92 8.17 6.08
C ILE A 16 -2.90 6.85 5.32
N VAL A 17 -2.01 6.74 4.34
CA VAL A 17 -1.77 5.51 3.59
C VAL A 17 -0.40 4.98 3.98
N GLN A 18 -0.38 3.77 4.52
CA GLN A 18 0.85 3.03 4.80
C GLN A 18 0.94 1.84 3.86
N THR A 19 2.11 1.48 3.36
CA THR A 19 2.32 0.30 2.52
C THR A 19 3.62 -0.39 2.87
N GLN A 20 3.57 -1.68 3.16
CA GLN A 20 4.70 -2.45 3.66
C GLN A 20 4.73 -3.86 3.06
N ASP A 21 5.92 -4.39 2.81
CA ASP A 21 6.12 -5.81 2.63
C ASP A 21 6.02 -6.52 3.99
N LYS A 22 5.20 -7.58 4.07
CA LYS A 22 5.06 -8.39 5.28
C LYS A 22 6.11 -9.52 5.36
N GLY A 23 6.99 -9.59 4.37
CA GLY A 23 8.14 -10.48 4.34
C GLY A 23 7.82 -11.89 3.83
N LEU A 24 8.88 -12.68 3.63
CA LEU A 24 8.84 -13.98 2.95
C LEU A 24 7.97 -15.04 3.64
N SER A 25 7.68 -14.91 4.94
CA SER A 25 6.75 -15.82 5.62
C SER A 25 5.29 -15.55 5.23
N ALA A 26 4.96 -14.27 5.00
CA ALA A 26 3.62 -13.82 4.68
C ALA A 26 3.38 -13.74 3.16
N GLN A 27 4.41 -13.40 2.39
CA GLN A 27 4.42 -13.41 0.92
C GLN A 27 3.45 -12.40 0.28
N TYR A 28 3.16 -11.31 0.97
CA TYR A 28 2.34 -10.21 0.45
C TYR A 28 2.81 -8.84 0.93
N ILE A 29 2.47 -7.84 0.14
CA ILE A 29 2.49 -6.44 0.54
C ILE A 29 1.11 -6.05 1.08
N GLU A 30 1.08 -5.19 2.09
CA GLU A 30 -0.14 -4.69 2.71
C GLU A 30 -0.15 -3.17 2.68
N SER A 31 -1.29 -2.60 2.29
CA SER A 31 -1.59 -1.20 2.52
C SER A 31 -2.66 -1.05 3.58
N LEU A 32 -2.47 -0.10 4.49
CA LEU A 32 -3.46 0.32 5.49
C LEU A 32 -3.85 1.76 5.19
N ILE A 33 -5.16 2.01 5.14
CA ILE A 33 -5.74 3.31 4.82
C ILE A 33 -6.49 3.76 6.05
N TYR A 34 -6.02 4.83 6.68
CA TYR A 34 -6.69 5.46 7.80
C TYR A 34 -7.40 6.72 7.34
N LYS A 35 -8.58 7.00 7.90
CA LYS A 35 -9.34 8.25 7.77
C LYS A 35 -9.58 8.80 9.16
N SER A 36 -9.09 10.00 9.45
CA SER A 36 -9.24 10.66 10.76
C SER A 36 -8.83 9.76 11.95
N GLY A 37 -7.72 9.03 11.79
CA GLY A 37 -7.16 8.15 12.82
C GLY A 37 -7.80 6.75 12.94
N ARG A 38 -8.84 6.45 12.16
CA ARG A 38 -9.48 5.12 12.13
C ARG A 38 -9.09 4.35 10.88
N LEU A 39 -8.85 3.04 11.02
CA LEU A 39 -8.62 2.18 9.86
C LEU A 39 -9.92 2.12 9.04
N LEU A 40 -9.84 2.59 7.80
CA LEU A 40 -10.94 2.59 6.85
C LEU A 40 -10.92 1.32 6.00
N ALA A 41 -9.75 0.97 5.47
CA ALA A 41 -9.59 -0.18 4.59
C ALA A 41 -8.15 -0.72 4.64
N SER A 42 -8.00 -1.99 4.26
CA SER A 42 -6.71 -2.60 3.98
C SER A 42 -6.71 -3.25 2.60
N LYS A 43 -5.54 -3.31 1.97
CA LYS A 43 -5.34 -3.97 0.68
C LYS A 43 -4.12 -4.87 0.75
N ARG A 44 -4.26 -6.12 0.29
CA ARG A 44 -3.16 -7.08 0.20
C ARG A 44 -2.91 -7.46 -1.25
N ALA A 45 -1.64 -7.61 -1.61
CA ALA A 45 -1.24 -8.19 -2.88
C ALA A 45 -0.14 -9.22 -2.65
N PHE A 46 -0.43 -10.47 -3.02
CA PHE A 46 0.49 -11.59 -2.87
C PHE A 46 1.48 -11.63 -4.03
N TYR A 47 2.73 -11.98 -3.74
CA TYR A 47 3.81 -12.11 -4.72
C TYR A 47 4.36 -13.55 -4.82
N THR A 48 3.56 -14.54 -4.38
CA THR A 48 3.88 -15.97 -4.39
C THR A 48 4.33 -16.47 -5.77
N ALA A 49 3.82 -15.86 -6.85
CA ALA A 49 4.08 -16.27 -8.23
C ALA A 49 5.52 -16.03 -8.72
N PHE A 50 6.33 -15.23 -8.03
CA PHE A 50 7.69 -14.89 -8.50
C PHE A 50 8.73 -14.89 -7.38
N MET A 51 8.49 -15.57 -6.26
CA MET A 51 9.42 -15.56 -5.11
C MET A 51 10.80 -16.12 -5.43
N ASP A 52 10.88 -17.13 -6.30
CA ASP A 52 12.14 -17.76 -6.70
C ASP A 52 12.87 -16.99 -7.80
N ALA A 53 12.30 -15.89 -8.28
CA ALA A 53 12.92 -15.08 -9.32
C ALA A 53 14.11 -14.30 -8.73
N PRO A 54 15.26 -14.22 -9.43
CA PRO A 54 16.42 -13.45 -8.97
C PRO A 54 16.12 -11.96 -8.75
N ASP A 55 15.12 -11.43 -9.44
CA ASP A 55 14.65 -10.04 -9.36
C ASP A 55 13.46 -9.85 -8.39
N ALA A 56 13.11 -10.85 -7.59
CA ALA A 56 11.99 -10.77 -6.64
C ALA A 56 12.05 -9.55 -5.71
N PRO A 57 13.20 -9.17 -5.10
CA PRO A 57 13.25 -7.99 -4.22
C PRO A 57 12.84 -6.69 -4.95
N SER A 58 13.35 -6.47 -6.16
CA SER A 58 13.04 -5.28 -6.95
C SER A 58 11.58 -5.28 -7.43
N ARG A 59 11.02 -6.46 -7.73
CA ARG A 59 9.59 -6.60 -8.07
C ARG A 59 8.67 -6.29 -6.88
N ILE A 60 9.04 -6.75 -5.68
CA ILE A 60 8.29 -6.46 -4.45
C ILE A 60 8.30 -4.94 -4.17
N GLU A 61 9.47 -4.30 -4.31
CA GLU A 61 9.60 -2.85 -4.15
C GLU A 61 8.69 -2.08 -5.12
N ARG A 62 8.73 -2.45 -6.41
CA ARG A 62 7.87 -1.86 -7.44
C ARG A 62 6.38 -2.10 -7.16
N MET A 63 6.00 -3.30 -6.72
CA MET A 63 4.62 -3.60 -6.32
C MET A 63 4.16 -2.72 -5.17
N MET A 64 5.01 -2.49 -4.16
CA MET A 64 4.68 -1.58 -3.06
C MET A 64 4.45 -0.15 -3.56
N GLU A 65 5.32 0.35 -4.43
CA GLU A 65 5.21 1.69 -5.01
C GLU A 65 3.92 1.86 -5.82
N GLU A 66 3.65 0.91 -6.72
CA GLU A 66 2.47 0.91 -7.59
C GLU A 66 1.18 0.82 -6.77
N GLN A 67 1.12 -0.08 -5.78
CA GLN A 67 -0.04 -0.20 -4.90
C GLN A 67 -0.25 1.10 -4.09
N HIS A 68 0.82 1.69 -3.57
CA HIS A 68 0.75 2.91 -2.79
C HIS A 68 0.22 4.08 -3.64
N LYS A 69 0.81 4.33 -4.81
CA LYS A 69 0.38 5.38 -5.75
C LYS A 69 -1.06 5.19 -6.19
N ALA A 70 -1.47 3.95 -6.48
CA ALA A 70 -2.84 3.65 -6.86
C ALA A 70 -3.85 4.04 -5.77
N ILE A 71 -3.54 3.76 -4.49
CA ILE A 71 -4.42 4.14 -3.38
C ILE A 71 -4.50 5.66 -3.22
N LEU A 72 -3.38 6.37 -3.31
CA LEU A 72 -3.39 7.84 -3.28
C LEU A 72 -4.27 8.42 -4.40
N GLY A 73 -4.17 7.87 -5.60
CA GLY A 73 -5.04 8.22 -6.74
C GLY A 73 -6.53 8.00 -6.43
N GLN A 74 -6.87 6.86 -5.85
CA GLN A 74 -8.25 6.55 -5.47
C GLN A 74 -8.80 7.49 -4.38
N ILE A 75 -7.96 7.98 -3.46
CA ILE A 75 -8.37 8.98 -2.46
C ILE A 75 -8.72 10.30 -3.16
N VAL A 76 -7.86 10.79 -4.05
CA VAL A 76 -8.13 12.07 -4.75
C VAL A 76 -9.29 11.98 -5.75
N GLU A 77 -9.61 10.77 -6.22
CA GLU A 77 -10.83 10.46 -6.99
C GLU A 77 -12.10 10.36 -6.13
N GLY A 78 -11.99 10.43 -4.80
CA GLY A 78 -13.12 10.37 -3.87
C GLY A 78 -13.67 8.96 -3.64
N ARG A 79 -12.90 7.89 -3.90
CA ARG A 79 -13.36 6.49 -3.71
C ARG A 79 -13.47 6.05 -2.24
N TYR A 80 -13.03 6.90 -1.31
CA TYR A 80 -13.00 6.65 0.14
C TYR A 80 -13.80 7.69 0.94
N ASP A 81 -14.64 8.46 0.25
CA ASP A 81 -15.53 9.46 0.85
C ASP A 81 -16.74 8.81 1.53
#